data_AF-A0A434I230-F1
#
_entry.id   AF-A0A434I230-F1
#
_cell.length_a   1.000
_cell.length_b   1.000
_cell.length_c   1.000
_cell.angle_alpha   90.00
_cell.angle_beta   90.00
_cell.angle_gamma   90.00
#
_symmetry.space_group_name_H-M   'P 1'
#
loop_
_entity.id
_entity.type
_entity.pdbx_description
1 polymer ?
#
loop_
_entity_poly.entity_id
_entity_poly.type
_entity_poly.pdbx_seq_one_letter_code
_entity_poly.pdbx_strand_id
1 'polypeptide(L)'
;MGLADFTDKGCRVGGRILAAFCLLLLLAVSSALSSKANAADAPLVAKGYKMAGDATKMRIVMDFDREPDIKWFLLRGPNRLVIDLANTRFAVDAKDLKARGLVKGVRLGALSEGVSRLILTGKGPFAVDKLDVLKNEDGTGYRIAIDMSAASEREFDVALANQALTTGSTVSTDKGGRVGTGPVSNPGHRFTVVIDPGHGGIDGGAEGLNGTIEKNVTLAFATELRDKLAAVGNYDVFMT
;
A
#
# COMPACT_ATOMS: atom_id res chain seq x y z
N MET A 1 29.72 92.04 28.37
CA MET A 1 30.34 90.78 28.83
C MET A 1 29.30 90.03 29.64
N GLY A 2 28.88 88.79 29.43
CA GLY A 2 29.34 87.70 28.57
C GLY A 2 29.07 86.38 29.34
N LEU A 3 28.15 85.55 28.81
CA LEU A 3 28.05 84.07 28.93
C LEU A 3 27.85 83.45 30.35
N ALA A 4 27.11 82.37 30.58
CA ALA A 4 26.23 81.53 29.78
C ALA A 4 25.44 80.60 30.74
N ASP A 5 24.20 80.30 30.37
CA ASP A 5 23.42 79.15 30.80
C ASP A 5 24.12 77.84 30.40
N PHE A 6 24.11 76.84 31.28
CA PHE A 6 24.29 75.43 30.89
C PHE A 6 23.20 74.57 31.50
N THR A 7 22.26 74.19 30.64
CA THR A 7 21.30 73.12 30.83
C THR A 7 21.98 71.79 30.52
N ASP A 8 22.01 70.88 31.48
CA ASP A 8 22.49 69.51 31.27
C ASP A 8 21.44 68.70 30.49
N LYS A 9 21.81 68.31 29.27
CA LYS A 9 21.10 67.36 28.42
C LYS A 9 22.02 66.16 28.17
N GLY A 10 21.60 65.01 28.68
CA GLY A 10 21.62 63.78 27.90
C GLY A 10 22.58 62.68 28.36
N CYS A 11 22.00 61.56 28.80
CA CYS A 11 22.59 60.25 28.53
C CYS A 11 21.49 59.17 28.45
N ARG A 12 20.91 58.97 27.26
CA ARG A 12 20.02 57.85 26.93
C ARG A 12 20.55 57.06 25.73
N VAL A 13 21.84 56.71 25.74
CA VAL A 13 22.50 55.99 24.63
C VAL A 13 22.75 54.51 24.95
N GLY A 14 22.75 54.10 26.23
CA GLY A 14 23.05 52.70 26.61
C GLY A 14 21.97 51.66 26.28
N GLY A 15 20.69 52.03 26.23
CA GLY A 15 19.59 51.06 26.08
C GLY A 15 19.32 50.58 24.65
N ARG A 16 19.77 51.32 23.63
CA ARG A 16 19.43 51.01 22.22
C ARG A 16 20.39 50.02 21.56
N ILE A 17 21.63 49.94 22.03
CA ILE A 17 22.66 49.04 21.47
C ILE A 17 22.46 47.60 21.99
N LEU A 18 22.07 47.44 23.27
CA LEU A 18 21.80 46.12 23.86
C LEU A 18 20.52 45.48 23.30
N ALA A 19 19.48 46.28 23.03
CA ALA A 19 18.24 45.81 22.41
C ALA A 19 18.44 45.38 20.94
N ALA A 20 19.31 46.06 20.19
CA ALA A 20 19.63 45.71 18.81
C ALA A 20 20.41 44.38 18.71
N PHE A 21 21.29 44.08 19.66
CA PHE A 21 22.04 42.82 19.70
C PHE A 21 21.15 41.62 20.07
N CYS A 22 20.22 41.78 21.01
CA CYS A 22 19.24 40.73 21.32
C CYS A 22 18.28 40.46 20.16
N LEU A 23 17.87 41.49 19.41
CA LEU A 23 16.99 41.33 18.25
C LEU A 23 17.71 40.63 17.07
N LEU A 24 19.00 40.91 16.86
CA LEU A 24 19.83 40.22 15.86
C LEU A 24 20.13 38.76 16.23
N LEU A 25 20.32 38.45 17.51
CA LEU A 25 20.47 37.08 18.00
C LEU A 25 19.14 36.29 17.90
N LEU A 26 18.00 36.92 18.15
CA LEU A 26 16.67 36.31 17.98
C LEU A 26 16.31 36.07 16.50
N LEU A 27 16.73 36.94 15.57
CA LEU A 27 16.60 36.67 14.14
C LEU A 27 17.56 35.57 13.64
N ALA A 28 18.79 35.50 14.17
CA ALA A 28 19.75 34.46 13.82
C ALA A 28 19.33 33.06 14.30
N VAL A 29 18.69 32.95 15.47
CA VAL A 29 18.17 31.67 15.99
C VAL A 29 16.90 31.21 15.25
N SER A 30 16.11 32.15 14.71
CA SER A 30 14.93 31.82 13.90
C SER A 30 15.24 31.28 12.50
N SER A 31 16.50 31.40 12.06
CA SER A 31 16.96 30.94 10.74
C SER A 31 17.38 29.46 10.71
N ALA A 32 17.45 28.80 11.87
CA ALA A 32 17.97 27.43 12.00
C ALA A 32 16.89 26.33 11.98
N LEU A 33 15.60 26.67 11.94
CA LEU A 33 14.54 25.70 11.60
C LEU A 33 14.45 25.56 10.07
N SER A 34 15.52 25.05 9.46
CA SER A 34 15.35 24.38 8.17
C SER A 34 14.59 23.09 8.47
N SER A 35 13.27 23.10 8.21
CA SER A 35 12.48 21.89 8.08
C SER A 35 13.26 20.95 7.17
N LYS A 36 13.82 19.87 7.71
CA LYS A 36 14.17 18.71 6.91
C LYS A 36 12.86 18.23 6.30
N ALA A 37 12.55 18.71 5.10
CA ALA A 37 11.50 18.13 4.29
C ALA A 37 11.86 16.65 4.18
N ASN A 38 11.04 15.80 4.76
CA ASN A 38 11.18 14.36 4.63
C ASN A 38 11.27 14.05 3.13
N ALA A 39 12.42 13.58 2.67
CA ALA A 39 12.58 13.02 1.33
C ALA A 39 11.69 11.77 1.11
N ALA A 40 10.95 11.36 2.15
CA ALA A 40 9.97 10.28 2.13
C ALA A 40 8.62 10.64 1.46
N ASP A 41 8.30 11.92 1.24
CA ASP A 41 7.01 12.34 0.63
C ASP A 41 7.08 12.66 -0.87
N ALA A 42 8.27 12.63 -1.48
CA ALA A 42 8.37 12.81 -2.92
C ALA A 42 7.79 11.58 -3.64
N PRO A 43 6.87 11.77 -4.61
CA PRO A 43 6.27 10.66 -5.33
C PRO A 43 7.35 9.85 -6.05
N LEU A 44 7.21 8.53 -6.03
CA LEU A 44 8.01 7.62 -6.83
C LEU A 44 7.84 7.98 -8.32
N VAL A 45 8.90 7.92 -9.12
CA VAL A 45 8.83 8.30 -10.54
C VAL A 45 9.06 7.08 -11.41
N ALA A 46 8.02 6.66 -12.13
CA ALA A 46 8.16 5.68 -13.20
C ALA A 46 8.64 6.41 -14.47
N LYS A 47 9.88 6.14 -14.89
CA LYS A 47 10.59 6.84 -15.97
C LYS A 47 10.47 6.17 -17.33
N GLY A 48 10.15 4.87 -17.35
CA GLY A 48 10.19 4.07 -18.55
C GLY A 48 9.20 2.94 -18.49
N TYR A 49 8.64 2.59 -19.65
CA TYR A 49 7.81 1.42 -19.83
C TYR A 49 8.20 0.73 -21.13
N LYS A 50 8.46 -0.56 -21.05
CA LYS A 50 8.72 -1.39 -22.21
C LYS A 50 7.86 -2.63 -22.10
N MET A 51 7.33 -3.03 -23.25
CA MET A 51 6.64 -4.30 -23.41
C MET A 51 7.31 -5.02 -24.58
N ALA A 52 7.43 -6.33 -24.53
CA ALA A 52 7.98 -7.14 -25.60
C ALA A 52 7.36 -8.54 -25.57
N GLY A 53 7.28 -9.20 -26.72
CA GLY A 53 6.69 -10.53 -26.86
C GLY A 53 5.48 -10.57 -27.79
N ASP A 54 4.76 -11.69 -27.73
CA ASP A 54 3.69 -12.07 -28.65
C ASP A 54 2.44 -12.62 -27.93
N ALA A 55 1.62 -13.39 -28.64
CA ALA A 55 0.40 -13.99 -28.11
C ALA A 55 0.63 -15.22 -27.21
N THR A 56 1.88 -15.64 -27.01
CA THR A 56 2.26 -16.82 -26.22
C THR A 56 3.06 -16.45 -24.99
N LYS A 57 4.00 -15.51 -25.11
CA LYS A 57 4.82 -14.99 -24.01
C LYS A 57 5.05 -13.50 -24.14
N MET A 58 5.05 -12.83 -23.00
CA MET A 58 5.23 -11.39 -22.89
C MET A 58 6.14 -11.06 -21.71
N ARG A 59 6.97 -10.05 -21.91
CA ARG A 59 7.71 -9.39 -20.83
C ARG A 59 7.36 -7.92 -20.79
N ILE A 60 7.02 -7.43 -19.61
CA ILE A 60 6.76 -6.02 -19.34
C ILE A 60 7.81 -5.54 -18.35
N VAL A 61 8.42 -4.40 -18.63
CA VAL A 61 9.42 -3.77 -17.78
C VAL A 61 8.99 -2.32 -17.52
N MET A 62 9.01 -1.92 -16.25
CA MET A 62 8.80 -0.52 -15.86
C MET A 62 9.96 -0.05 -14.99
N ASP A 63 10.57 1.07 -15.38
CA ASP A 63 11.75 1.62 -14.73
C ASP A 63 11.35 2.72 -13.74
N PHE A 64 11.98 2.73 -12.57
CA PHE A 64 11.71 3.60 -11.43
C PHE A 64 13.00 4.29 -10.95
N ASP A 65 12.85 5.46 -10.33
CA ASP A 65 13.94 6.19 -9.70
C ASP A 65 14.46 5.53 -8.41
N ARG A 66 13.58 4.85 -7.67
CA ARG A 66 13.85 4.17 -6.39
C ARG A 66 13.15 2.81 -6.34
N GLU A 67 13.46 2.01 -5.33
CA GLU A 67 12.86 0.68 -5.15
C GLU A 67 11.35 0.81 -4.93
N PRO A 68 10.50 0.26 -5.81
CA PRO A 68 9.05 0.31 -5.63
C PRO A 68 8.59 -0.72 -4.59
N ASP A 69 7.81 -0.28 -3.61
CA ASP A 69 6.94 -1.20 -2.85
C ASP A 69 5.69 -1.49 -3.68
N ILE A 70 5.41 -2.77 -3.90
CA ILE A 70 4.39 -3.22 -4.83
C ILE A 70 3.46 -4.25 -4.19
N LYS A 71 2.18 -4.14 -4.52
CA LYS A 71 1.21 -5.20 -4.28
C LYS A 71 0.56 -5.53 -5.61
N TRP A 72 0.47 -6.81 -5.95
CA TRP A 72 -0.14 -7.21 -7.20
C TRP A 72 -1.18 -8.29 -6.98
N PHE A 73 -2.18 -8.27 -7.84
CA PHE A 73 -3.26 -9.23 -7.80
C PHE A 73 -3.96 -9.35 -9.16
N LEU A 74 -4.59 -10.49 -9.39
CA LEU A 74 -5.39 -10.82 -10.55
C LEU A 74 -6.86 -10.48 -10.30
N LEU A 75 -7.55 -10.07 -11.37
CA LEU A 75 -9.00 -9.90 -11.39
C LEU A 75 -9.60 -10.61 -12.60
N ARG A 76 -10.82 -11.13 -12.43
CA ARG A 76 -11.66 -11.64 -13.51
C ARG A 76 -12.56 -10.55 -14.11
N GLY A 77 -13.13 -10.85 -15.28
CA GLY A 77 -14.14 -10.02 -15.95
C GLY A 77 -13.71 -8.59 -16.31
N PRO A 78 -12.75 -8.35 -17.23
CA PRO A 78 -11.90 -9.31 -17.94
C PRO A 78 -10.66 -9.73 -17.13
N ASN A 79 -9.89 -10.70 -17.64
CA ASN A 79 -8.63 -11.16 -17.05
C ASN A 79 -7.63 -10.00 -16.97
N ARG A 80 -7.27 -9.62 -15.75
CA ARG A 80 -6.45 -8.44 -15.47
C ARG A 80 -5.39 -8.75 -14.44
N LEU A 81 -4.20 -8.18 -14.64
CA LEU A 81 -3.15 -8.07 -13.64
C LEU A 81 -3.15 -6.63 -13.15
N VAL A 82 -3.32 -6.46 -11.86
CA VAL A 82 -3.33 -5.17 -11.17
C VAL A 82 -2.08 -5.09 -10.31
N ILE A 83 -1.39 -3.95 -10.38
CA ILE A 83 -0.21 -3.66 -9.57
C ILE A 83 -0.46 -2.30 -8.90
N ASP A 84 -0.56 -2.32 -7.59
CA ASP A 84 -0.65 -1.16 -6.72
C ASP A 84 0.77 -0.75 -6.32
N LEU A 85 1.04 0.53 -6.45
CA LEU A 85 2.30 1.19 -6.17
C LEU A 85 2.05 2.29 -5.14
N ALA A 86 3.03 2.56 -4.29
CA ALA A 86 3.08 3.79 -3.50
C ALA A 86 2.99 5.02 -4.43
N ASN A 87 2.65 6.19 -3.90
CA ASN A 87 2.41 7.45 -4.63
C ASN A 87 3.35 7.64 -5.83
N THR A 88 2.93 7.21 -7.03
CA THR A 88 3.80 7.11 -8.21
C THR A 88 3.33 8.08 -9.27
N ARG A 89 4.24 8.94 -9.72
CA ARG A 89 4.08 9.74 -10.93
C ARG A 89 4.58 8.94 -12.14
N PHE A 90 3.69 8.70 -13.08
CA PHE A 90 4.03 8.02 -14.34
C PHE A 90 4.53 9.04 -15.37
N ALA A 91 5.84 9.10 -15.58
CA ALA A 91 6.49 9.87 -16.63
C ALA A 91 6.80 8.97 -17.83
N VAL A 92 5.76 8.40 -18.43
CA VAL A 92 5.85 7.42 -19.53
C VAL A 92 5.16 7.96 -20.77
N ASP A 93 5.77 7.79 -21.95
CA ASP A 93 5.16 8.20 -23.21
C ASP A 93 3.96 7.32 -23.59
N ALA A 94 2.88 7.92 -24.07
CA ALA A 94 1.67 7.20 -24.49
C ALA A 94 1.94 6.18 -25.62
N LYS A 95 2.95 6.42 -26.46
CA LYS A 95 3.37 5.50 -27.54
C LYS A 95 3.89 4.16 -27.00
N ASP A 96 4.52 4.17 -25.83
CA ASP A 96 5.12 2.98 -25.22
C ASP A 96 4.06 2.10 -24.55
N LEU A 97 2.93 2.71 -24.16
CA LEU A 97 1.76 2.03 -23.59
C LEU A 97 0.91 1.27 -24.63
N LYS A 98 1.33 1.25 -25.90
CA LYS A 98 0.62 0.52 -26.95
C LYS A 98 0.62 -0.99 -26.63
N ALA A 99 -0.57 -1.48 -26.30
CA ALA A 99 -0.81 -2.88 -26.01
C ALA A 99 -0.48 -3.78 -27.21
N ARG A 100 0.09 -4.96 -26.93
CA ARG A 100 0.47 -5.95 -27.95
C ARG A 100 0.50 -7.35 -27.34
N GLY A 101 0.63 -8.36 -28.21
CA GLY A 101 0.70 -9.76 -27.79
C GLY A 101 -0.52 -10.17 -26.97
N LEU A 102 -0.28 -10.73 -25.77
CA LEU A 102 -1.30 -11.11 -24.78
C LEU A 102 -2.08 -9.95 -24.18
N VAL A 103 -1.55 -8.72 -24.22
CA VAL A 103 -2.15 -7.56 -23.57
C VAL A 103 -3.12 -6.87 -24.55
N LYS A 104 -4.35 -6.67 -24.10
CA LYS A 104 -5.41 -5.90 -24.78
C LYS A 104 -5.32 -4.41 -24.46
N GLY A 105 -4.95 -4.06 -23.23
CA GLY A 105 -4.88 -2.67 -22.79
C GLY A 105 -4.03 -2.49 -21.55
N VAL A 106 -3.45 -1.30 -21.43
CA VAL A 106 -2.66 -0.85 -20.28
C VAL A 106 -3.34 0.40 -19.73
N ARG A 107 -3.53 0.46 -18.41
CA ARG A 107 -4.02 1.65 -17.71
C ARG A 107 -3.08 2.01 -16.58
N LEU A 108 -2.79 3.30 -16.47
CA LEU A 108 -2.01 3.91 -15.41
C LEU A 108 -2.86 5.02 -14.79
N GLY A 109 -2.81 5.17 -13.48
CA GLY A 109 -3.49 6.28 -12.82
C GLY A 109 -3.32 6.28 -11.31
N ALA A 110 -3.76 7.36 -10.68
CA ALA A 110 -3.97 7.40 -9.25
C ALA A 110 -5.20 6.55 -8.90
N LEU A 111 -5.11 5.76 -7.83
CA LEU A 111 -6.23 5.00 -7.27
C LEU A 111 -6.90 5.81 -6.15
N SER A 112 -6.08 6.29 -5.22
CA SER A 112 -6.48 7.08 -4.04
C SER A 112 -5.33 8.01 -3.67
N GLU A 113 -5.52 8.82 -2.63
CA GLU A 113 -4.43 9.59 -2.06
C GLU A 113 -3.26 8.67 -1.68
N GLY A 114 -2.08 8.97 -2.22
CA GLY A 114 -0.86 8.21 -1.95
C GLY A 114 -0.73 6.84 -2.63
N VAL A 115 -1.68 6.41 -3.46
CA VAL A 115 -1.62 5.10 -4.14
C VAL A 115 -1.85 5.25 -5.65
N SER A 116 -0.94 4.69 -6.42
CA SER A 116 -1.01 4.62 -7.89
C SER A 116 -1.23 3.19 -8.34
N ARG A 117 -1.87 2.99 -9.49
CA ARG A 117 -2.23 1.67 -10.00
C ARG A 117 -1.87 1.51 -11.47
N LEU A 118 -1.21 0.39 -11.78
CA LEU A 118 -1.00 -0.13 -13.13
C LEU A 118 -1.95 -1.31 -13.35
N ILE A 119 -2.69 -1.31 -14.45
CA ILE A 119 -3.58 -2.40 -14.83
C ILE A 119 -3.21 -2.89 -16.23
N LEU A 120 -2.89 -4.17 -16.34
CA LEU A 120 -2.73 -4.87 -17.60
C LEU A 120 -3.98 -5.72 -17.85
N THR A 121 -4.70 -5.44 -18.93
CA THR A 121 -5.88 -6.23 -19.35
C THR A 121 -5.45 -7.21 -20.42
N GLY A 122 -5.68 -8.51 -20.21
CA GLY A 122 -5.39 -9.57 -21.17
C GLY A 122 -6.40 -9.64 -22.31
N LYS A 123 -5.99 -10.15 -23.46
CA LYS A 123 -6.90 -10.58 -24.55
C LYS A 123 -7.61 -11.90 -24.25
N GLY A 124 -6.99 -12.72 -23.41
CA GLY A 124 -7.49 -13.98 -22.89
C GLY A 124 -6.85 -14.27 -21.52
N PRO A 125 -7.05 -15.47 -20.97
CA PRO A 125 -6.38 -15.88 -19.74
C PRO A 125 -4.86 -15.96 -19.93
N PHE A 126 -4.13 -15.64 -18.87
CA PHE A 126 -2.67 -15.62 -18.86
C PHE A 126 -2.13 -16.06 -17.50
N ALA A 127 -0.94 -16.63 -17.46
CA ALA A 127 -0.22 -16.84 -16.22
C ALA A 127 0.75 -15.67 -15.99
N VAL A 128 0.96 -15.33 -14.73
CA VAL A 128 2.10 -14.50 -14.32
C VAL A 128 3.20 -15.47 -13.93
N ASP A 129 4.14 -15.69 -14.85
CA ASP A 129 5.25 -16.62 -14.65
C ASP A 129 6.20 -16.08 -13.58
N LYS A 130 6.45 -14.77 -13.62
CA LYS A 130 7.37 -14.10 -12.71
C LYS A 130 7.09 -12.62 -12.58
N LEU A 131 7.27 -12.09 -11.38
CA LEU A 131 7.21 -10.66 -11.10
C LEU A 131 8.29 -10.28 -10.08
N ASP A 132 9.34 -9.61 -10.55
CA ASP A 132 10.48 -9.22 -9.71
C ASP A 132 10.65 -7.70 -9.69
N VAL A 133 11.11 -7.19 -8.54
CA VAL A 133 11.73 -5.88 -8.42
C VAL A 133 13.25 -6.07 -8.47
N LEU A 134 13.91 -5.50 -9.47
CA LEU A 134 15.33 -5.65 -9.72
C LEU A 134 16.02 -4.28 -9.73
N LYS A 135 17.26 -4.23 -9.26
CA LYS A 135 18.10 -3.04 -9.47
C LYS A 135 18.52 -2.94 -10.94
N ASN A 136 18.59 -1.72 -11.48
CA ASN A 136 19.04 -1.51 -12.87
C ASN A 136 20.53 -1.85 -13.04
N GLU A 137 20.89 -2.29 -14.25
CA GLU A 137 22.27 -2.71 -14.59
C GLU A 137 23.28 -1.56 -14.52
N ASP A 138 22.83 -0.33 -14.78
CA ASP A 138 23.62 0.90 -14.61
C ASP A 138 23.76 1.34 -13.15
N GLY A 139 23.13 0.60 -12.21
CA GLY A 139 23.09 0.90 -10.79
C GLY A 139 22.18 2.06 -10.41
N THR A 140 21.53 2.71 -11.38
CA THR A 140 20.67 3.88 -11.16
C THR A 140 19.20 3.52 -11.26
N GLY A 141 18.55 3.44 -10.10
CA GLY A 141 17.14 3.10 -10.02
C GLY A 141 16.86 1.60 -10.07
N TYR A 142 15.59 1.28 -10.25
CA TYR A 142 15.03 -0.07 -10.15
C TYR A 142 14.08 -0.33 -11.31
N ARG A 143 13.82 -1.60 -11.61
CA ARG A 143 12.85 -2.02 -12.60
C ARG A 143 11.96 -3.12 -12.05
N ILE A 144 10.68 -3.02 -12.34
CA ILE A 144 9.77 -4.17 -12.21
C ILE A 144 9.84 -4.94 -13.52
N ALA A 145 10.10 -6.24 -13.47
CA ALA A 145 10.03 -7.14 -14.61
C ALA A 145 8.90 -8.16 -14.41
N ILE A 146 7.94 -8.16 -15.33
CA ILE A 146 6.77 -9.04 -15.32
C ILE A 146 6.87 -9.96 -16.53
N ASP A 147 7.04 -11.25 -16.29
CA ASP A 147 6.99 -12.29 -17.32
C ASP A 147 5.62 -12.97 -17.26
N MET A 148 4.97 -13.09 -18.41
CA MET A 148 3.61 -13.62 -18.54
C MET A 148 3.51 -14.57 -19.73
N SER A 149 2.70 -15.61 -19.62
CA SER A 149 2.40 -16.53 -20.72
C SER A 149 0.91 -16.63 -20.98
N ALA A 150 0.53 -17.07 -22.18
CA ALA A 150 -0.83 -17.54 -22.44
C ALA A 150 -1.15 -18.67 -21.46
N ALA A 151 -2.38 -18.71 -20.97
CA ALA A 151 -2.86 -19.77 -20.10
C ALA A 151 -4.28 -20.16 -20.47
N SER A 152 -4.68 -21.34 -20.03
CA SER A 152 -6.08 -21.76 -20.03
C SER A 152 -6.89 -20.98 -18.98
N GLU A 153 -8.20 -20.94 -19.17
CA GLU A 153 -9.12 -20.34 -18.19
C GLU A 153 -9.01 -21.02 -16.81
N ARG A 154 -8.87 -22.35 -16.81
CA ARG A 154 -8.66 -23.14 -15.60
C ARG A 154 -7.40 -22.74 -14.85
N GLU A 155 -6.28 -22.54 -15.54
CA GLU A 155 -5.01 -22.13 -14.91
C GLU A 155 -5.13 -20.72 -14.31
N PHE A 156 -5.80 -19.80 -15.02
CA PHE A 156 -6.06 -18.46 -14.50
C PHE A 156 -6.94 -18.50 -13.24
N ASP A 157 -8.01 -19.29 -13.26
CA ASP A 157 -8.92 -19.44 -12.13
C ASP A 157 -8.23 -20.05 -10.90
N VAL A 158 -7.35 -21.04 -11.11
CA VAL A 158 -6.52 -21.61 -10.04
C VAL A 158 -5.58 -20.55 -9.46
N ALA A 159 -4.93 -19.75 -10.31
CA ALA A 159 -4.06 -18.66 -9.83
C ALA A 159 -4.85 -17.60 -9.03
N LEU A 160 -6.05 -17.25 -9.48
CA LEU A 160 -6.94 -16.31 -8.78
C LEU A 160 -7.40 -16.86 -7.41
N ALA A 161 -7.73 -18.16 -7.35
CA ALA A 161 -8.11 -18.84 -6.11
C ALA A 161 -6.93 -18.89 -5.12
N ASN A 162 -5.73 -19.27 -5.59
CA ASN A 162 -4.52 -19.28 -4.77
C ASN A 162 -4.22 -17.89 -4.21
N GLN A 163 -4.35 -16.86 -5.03
CA GLN A 163 -4.17 -15.48 -4.59
C GLN A 163 -5.20 -15.06 -3.52
N ALA A 164 -6.47 -15.46 -3.63
CA ALA A 164 -7.47 -15.17 -2.60
C ALA A 164 -7.09 -15.81 -1.26
N LEU A 165 -6.50 -17.01 -1.30
CA LEU A 165 -6.00 -17.71 -0.12
C LEU A 165 -4.75 -17.03 0.47
N THR A 166 -3.86 -16.49 -0.35
CA THR A 166 -2.64 -15.82 0.13
C THR A 166 -2.88 -14.38 0.56
N THR A 167 -3.70 -13.61 -0.15
CA THR A 167 -3.98 -12.19 0.15
C THR A 167 -4.88 -12.02 1.39
N GLY A 168 -5.63 -13.05 1.78
CA GLY A 168 -6.23 -13.13 3.11
C GLY A 168 -5.23 -13.30 4.26
N SER A 169 -3.94 -13.53 3.97
CA SER A 169 -2.90 -13.86 4.96
C SER A 169 -1.54 -13.17 4.76
N THR A 170 -1.35 -12.33 3.73
CA THR A 170 -0.08 -11.64 3.48
C THR A 170 -0.22 -10.12 3.46
N VAL A 171 -0.52 -9.53 4.62
CA VAL A 171 0.37 -8.48 5.10
C VAL A 171 1.46 -9.21 5.89
N SER A 172 2.62 -9.43 5.27
CA SER A 172 3.83 -9.77 6.00
C SER A 172 4.24 -8.57 6.83
N THR A 173 3.52 -8.37 7.93
CA THR A 173 4.13 -7.92 9.17
C THR A 173 4.95 -9.10 9.68
N ASP A 174 6.11 -8.84 10.28
CA ASP A 174 6.88 -9.88 10.95
C ASP A 174 5.93 -10.71 11.82
N LYS A 175 6.00 -12.04 11.64
CA LYS A 175 5.19 -13.05 12.32
C LYS A 175 5.40 -13.08 13.86
N GLY A 176 6.05 -12.08 14.43
CA GLY A 176 6.29 -11.91 15.86
C GLY A 176 5.45 -10.83 16.55
N GLY A 177 4.65 -10.03 15.83
CA GLY A 177 4.05 -8.81 16.42
C GLY A 177 2.53 -8.78 16.60
N ARG A 178 1.75 -9.73 16.06
CA ARG A 178 0.29 -9.59 15.92
C ARG A 178 -0.58 -10.53 16.75
N VAL A 179 0.03 -11.32 17.61
CA VAL A 179 -0.66 -11.97 18.74
C VAL A 179 0.06 -11.46 19.97
N GLY A 180 -0.66 -10.82 20.89
CA GLY A 180 -0.09 -10.49 22.19
C GLY A 180 0.59 -11.74 22.74
N THR A 181 1.80 -11.58 23.26
CA THR A 181 2.53 -12.58 24.06
C THR A 181 1.79 -12.83 25.38
N GLY A 182 0.51 -13.18 25.31
CA GLY A 182 -0.14 -13.98 26.34
C GLY A 182 0.45 -15.40 26.30
N PRO A 183 0.24 -16.21 27.34
CA PRO A 183 0.98 -17.44 27.55
C PRO A 183 0.55 -18.56 26.58
N VAL A 184 0.89 -18.45 25.28
CA VAL A 184 0.68 -19.50 24.26
C VAL A 184 1.75 -20.59 24.36
N SER A 185 2.33 -20.81 25.54
CA SER A 185 3.41 -21.79 25.74
C SER A 185 3.25 -22.59 27.02
N ASN A 186 2.07 -22.59 27.64
CA ASN A 186 1.80 -23.52 28.73
C ASN A 186 1.40 -24.87 28.12
N PRO A 187 2.08 -25.99 28.47
CA PRO A 187 1.64 -27.32 28.05
C PRO A 187 0.20 -27.55 28.50
N GLY A 188 -0.73 -27.64 27.54
CA GLY A 188 -2.16 -27.84 27.79
C GLY A 188 -3.08 -26.71 27.30
N HIS A 189 -2.56 -25.55 26.86
CA HIS A 189 -3.41 -24.49 26.30
C HIS A 189 -3.68 -24.74 24.81
N ARG A 190 -4.95 -24.96 24.43
CA ARG A 190 -5.35 -25.09 23.02
C ARG A 190 -5.44 -23.72 22.36
N PHE A 191 -5.34 -23.65 21.04
CA PHE A 191 -5.47 -22.38 20.33
C PHE A 191 -6.93 -21.90 20.42
N THR A 192 -7.13 -20.68 20.90
CA THR A 192 -8.48 -20.12 21.06
C THR A 192 -8.95 -19.46 19.76
N VAL A 193 -10.13 -19.87 19.28
CA VAL A 193 -10.83 -19.30 18.13
C VAL A 193 -12.12 -18.66 18.62
N VAL A 194 -12.34 -17.38 18.32
CA VAL A 194 -13.61 -16.70 18.55
C VAL A 194 -14.24 -16.43 17.19
N ILE A 195 -15.45 -16.97 16.97
CA ILE A 195 -16.20 -16.83 15.72
C ILE A 195 -17.28 -15.79 15.93
N ASP A 196 -17.27 -14.72 15.13
CA ASP A 196 -18.26 -13.65 15.20
C ASP A 196 -19.22 -13.72 14.01
N PRO A 197 -20.42 -14.33 14.15
CA PRO A 197 -21.42 -14.28 13.11
C PRO A 197 -21.93 -12.83 12.98
N GLY A 198 -21.64 -12.20 11.84
CA GLY A 198 -22.06 -10.83 11.59
C GLY A 198 -23.58 -10.66 11.63
N HIS A 199 -24.00 -9.47 12.07
CA HIS A 199 -25.40 -9.07 12.32
C HIS A 199 -26.06 -9.81 13.50
N GLY A 200 -27.26 -9.40 13.91
CA GLY A 200 -27.92 -9.99 15.06
C GLY A 200 -29.10 -9.20 15.59
N GLY A 201 -30.03 -9.89 16.25
CA GLY A 201 -31.22 -9.27 16.82
C GLY A 201 -32.08 -8.58 15.76
N ILE A 202 -32.26 -7.26 15.90
CA ILE A 202 -33.05 -6.42 14.99
C ILE A 202 -32.32 -6.20 13.65
N ASP A 203 -31.00 -6.19 13.67
CA ASP A 203 -30.21 -6.04 12.45
C ASP A 203 -30.17 -7.38 11.68
N GLY A 204 -30.86 -7.41 10.54
CA GLY A 204 -30.89 -8.55 9.62
C GLY A 204 -29.65 -8.66 8.73
N GLY A 205 -28.93 -7.56 8.54
CA GLY A 205 -28.01 -7.40 7.43
C GLY A 205 -28.72 -7.36 6.07
N ALA A 206 -28.00 -7.73 5.02
CA ALA A 206 -28.53 -7.70 3.67
C ALA A 206 -29.67 -8.72 3.46
N GLU A 207 -30.62 -8.38 2.59
CA GLU A 207 -31.68 -9.27 2.13
C GLU A 207 -31.43 -9.66 0.66
N GLY A 208 -31.38 -10.96 0.40
CA GLY A 208 -31.24 -11.50 -0.96
C GLY A 208 -32.53 -11.38 -1.77
N LEU A 209 -32.42 -11.57 -3.10
CA LEU A 209 -33.55 -11.46 -4.03
C LEU A 209 -34.77 -12.34 -3.68
N ASN A 210 -34.53 -13.46 -2.98
CA ASN A 210 -35.55 -14.40 -2.56
C ASN A 210 -35.95 -14.24 -1.07
N GLY A 211 -35.61 -13.11 -0.43
CA GLY A 211 -35.92 -12.85 0.98
C GLY A 211 -34.99 -13.52 1.99
N THR A 212 -33.82 -14.02 1.54
CA THR A 212 -32.82 -14.61 2.46
C THR A 212 -32.13 -13.52 3.25
N ILE A 213 -32.19 -13.58 4.58
CA ILE A 213 -31.60 -12.59 5.48
C ILE A 213 -30.18 -13.02 5.86
N GLU A 214 -29.21 -12.12 5.72
CA GLU A 214 -27.78 -12.35 5.94
C GLU A 214 -27.48 -12.97 7.31
N LYS A 215 -28.07 -12.45 8.41
CA LYS A 215 -27.81 -12.96 9.77
C LYS A 215 -28.08 -14.47 9.92
N ASN A 216 -29.04 -15.00 9.16
CA ASN A 216 -29.39 -16.42 9.23
C ASN A 216 -28.33 -17.27 8.55
N VAL A 217 -27.77 -16.77 7.44
CA VAL A 217 -26.70 -17.45 6.70
C VAL A 217 -25.39 -17.39 7.48
N THR A 218 -25.04 -16.23 8.04
CA THR A 218 -23.82 -16.05 8.83
C THR A 218 -23.85 -16.92 10.09
N LEU A 219 -24.98 -16.96 10.80
CA LEU A 219 -25.15 -17.80 11.99
C LEU A 219 -25.09 -19.29 11.65
N ALA A 220 -25.75 -19.73 10.58
CA ALA A 220 -25.72 -21.13 10.16
C ALA A 220 -24.30 -21.59 9.80
N PHE A 221 -23.57 -20.76 9.05
CA PHE A 221 -22.19 -21.04 8.69
C PHE A 221 -21.26 -21.06 9.92
N ALA A 222 -21.40 -20.06 10.81
CA ALA A 222 -20.59 -19.96 12.02
C ALA A 222 -20.79 -21.16 12.95
N THR A 223 -22.03 -21.66 13.05
CA THR A 223 -22.38 -22.87 13.82
C THR A 223 -21.70 -24.11 13.25
N GLU A 224 -21.78 -24.32 11.92
CA GLU A 224 -21.13 -25.44 11.24
C GLU A 224 -19.59 -25.38 11.38
N LEU A 225 -19.00 -24.18 11.28
CA LEU A 225 -17.57 -23.97 11.47
C LEU A 225 -17.15 -24.29 12.92
N ARG A 226 -17.91 -23.81 13.91
CA ARG A 226 -17.68 -24.12 15.32
C ARG A 226 -17.63 -25.62 15.54
N ASP A 227 -18.63 -26.34 15.04
CA ASP A 227 -18.77 -27.78 15.28
C ASP A 227 -17.63 -28.57 14.63
N LYS A 228 -17.19 -28.17 13.42
CA LYS A 228 -16.01 -28.76 12.76
C LYS A 228 -14.72 -28.48 13.52
N LEU A 229 -14.50 -27.26 13.99
CA LEU A 229 -13.30 -26.91 14.77
C LEU A 229 -13.28 -27.63 16.12
N ALA A 230 -14.43 -27.75 16.78
CA ALA A 230 -14.57 -28.49 18.03
C ALA A 230 -14.27 -29.99 17.83
N ALA A 231 -14.75 -30.59 16.73
CA ALA A 231 -14.52 -32.00 16.41
C ALA A 231 -13.04 -32.35 16.15
N VAL A 232 -12.22 -31.38 15.69
CA VAL A 232 -10.77 -31.57 15.52
C VAL A 232 -10.04 -31.73 16.85
N GLY A 233 -10.60 -31.21 17.95
CA GLY A 233 -10.08 -31.43 19.31
C GLY A 233 -8.87 -30.58 19.71
N ASN A 234 -8.30 -29.77 18.80
CA ASN A 234 -7.10 -28.97 19.05
C ASN A 234 -7.38 -27.47 19.31
N TYR A 235 -8.64 -27.05 19.35
CA TYR A 235 -9.04 -25.65 19.44
C TYR A 235 -10.09 -25.41 20.53
N ASP A 236 -9.91 -24.37 21.33
CA ASP A 236 -10.98 -23.82 22.17
C ASP A 236 -11.80 -22.86 21.32
N VAL A 237 -13.09 -23.14 21.11
CA VAL A 237 -13.92 -22.40 20.17
C VAL A 237 -15.05 -21.70 20.90
N PHE A 238 -15.17 -20.39 20.68
CA PHE A 238 -16.24 -19.55 21.22
C PHE A 238 -16.98 -18.84 20.08
N MET A 239 -18.22 -18.43 20.35
CA MET A 239 -19.01 -17.57 19.47
C MET A 239 -19.45 -16.32 20.24
N THR A 240 -19.55 -15.17 19.55
CA THR A 240 -20.15 -13.93 20.09
C THR A 240 -21.66 -13.87 19.90
#